data_AF-A0A7V1JIS4-F1
#
_entry.id   AF-A0A7V1JIS4-F1
#
_cell.length_a   1.000
_cell.length_b   1.000
_cell.length_c   1.000
_cell.angle_alpha   90.00
_cell.angle_beta   90.00
_cell.angle_gamma   90.00
#
_symmetry.space_group_name_H-M   'P 1'
#
loop_
_entity.id
_entity.type
_entity.pdbx_description
1 polymer ?
#
loop_
_entity_poly.entity_id
_entity_poly.type
_entity_poly.pdbx_seq_one_letter_code
_entity_poly.pdbx_strand_id
1 'polypeptide(L)'
;MHIPTRLRSNLKWLLPGLGVKRWLLMMAVGIALVGLGVGTILWQVHPLSPIPRALSLGFFPPWARALVFGLTGSGLVIVGLAKMNRTLLSPFAQGSGQVVEALYRHRQRERGPKVVAIGGGHGLSTLLRGLKAYTTNITAIVTVADDGGSSGRLRRALGVLPPGDFRNCIAALADDEALTTQLFQYRFPTATGEAGLDGHSFGNLFITAMAEVTGSFERAILESSRVLAVQGQVIPSTLRSVTLVGDLRAEPVGVN
;
A
#
# COMPACT_ATOMS: atom_id res chain seq x y z
N MET A 1 27.72 25.44 -17.78
CA MET A 1 27.80 24.01 -18.14
C MET A 1 26.86 23.22 -17.23
N HIS A 2 25.63 22.96 -17.68
CA HIS A 2 24.59 22.29 -16.89
C HIS A 2 24.77 20.77 -16.96
N ILE A 3 25.32 20.18 -15.89
CA ILE A 3 25.48 18.73 -15.79
C ILE A 3 24.09 18.11 -15.55
N PRO A 4 23.66 17.11 -16.34
CA PRO A 4 22.32 16.53 -16.23
C PRO A 4 22.09 15.88 -14.86
N THR A 5 20.89 16.08 -14.30
CA THR A 5 20.46 15.67 -12.95
C THR A 5 20.62 14.17 -12.67
N ARG A 6 20.61 13.32 -13.71
CA ARG A 6 20.88 11.87 -13.60
C ARG A 6 22.30 11.55 -13.13
N LEU A 7 23.32 12.31 -13.56
CA LEU A 7 24.71 12.10 -13.11
C LEU A 7 24.87 12.43 -11.62
N ARG A 8 24.17 13.46 -11.12
CA ARG A 8 24.20 13.81 -9.69
C ARG A 8 23.60 12.72 -8.81
N SER A 9 22.60 11.97 -9.28
CA SER A 9 22.03 10.82 -8.56
C SER A 9 23.01 9.64 -8.48
N ASN A 10 23.66 9.32 -9.61
CA ASN A 10 24.65 8.24 -9.65
C ASN A 10 25.89 8.53 -8.79
N LEU A 11 26.31 9.81 -8.69
CA LEU A 11 27.39 10.20 -7.78
C LEU A 11 27.02 10.09 -6.29
N LYS A 12 25.71 10.07 -5.93
CA LYS A 12 25.30 9.88 -4.53
C LYS A 12 25.71 8.51 -3.99
N TRP A 13 25.82 7.50 -4.87
CA TRP A 13 26.32 6.17 -4.51
C TRP A 13 27.80 6.17 -4.11
N LEU A 14 28.56 7.18 -4.55
CA LEU A 14 29.98 7.37 -4.23
C LEU A 14 30.21 8.33 -3.05
N LEU A 15 29.15 8.92 -2.47
CA LEU A 15 29.28 9.80 -1.31
C LEU A 15 29.76 9.02 -0.07
N PRO A 16 30.63 9.62 0.76
CA PRO A 16 31.08 9.02 2.01
C PRO A 16 29.90 8.89 2.99
N GLY A 17 29.52 7.66 3.33
CA GLY A 17 28.46 7.36 4.31
C GLY A 17 27.75 6.01 4.10
N LEU A 18 27.57 5.59 2.84
CA LEU A 18 26.79 4.39 2.47
C LEU A 18 27.53 3.04 2.63
N GLY A 19 28.84 3.03 2.89
CA GLY A 19 29.63 1.80 3.06
C GLY A 19 29.85 0.94 1.81
N VAL A 20 29.04 1.11 0.75
CA VAL A 20 29.06 0.34 -0.51
C VAL A 20 30.39 0.44 -1.25
N LYS A 21 31.09 1.59 -1.16
CA LYS A 21 32.37 1.83 -1.85
C LYS A 21 33.46 0.80 -1.52
N ARG A 22 33.51 0.31 -0.28
CA ARG A 22 34.54 -0.64 0.18
C ARG A 22 34.33 -2.02 -0.46
N TRP A 23 33.06 -2.41 -0.64
CA TRP A 23 32.70 -3.67 -1.27
C TRP A 23 32.83 -3.62 -2.80
N LEU A 24 32.48 -2.49 -3.43
CA LEU A 24 32.74 -2.26 -4.85
C LEU A 24 34.23 -2.34 -5.19
N LEU A 25 35.08 -1.72 -4.36
CA LEU A 25 36.54 -1.79 -4.54
C LEU A 25 37.05 -3.22 -4.34
N MET A 26 36.54 -3.95 -3.34
CA MET A 26 36.86 -5.36 -3.13
C MET A 26 36.48 -6.24 -4.33
N MET A 27 35.30 -6.03 -4.93
CA MET A 27 34.89 -6.76 -6.14
C MET A 27 35.74 -6.37 -7.35
N ALA A 28 36.08 -5.09 -7.52
CA ALA A 28 36.95 -4.64 -8.61
C ALA A 28 38.35 -5.28 -8.52
N VAL A 29 38.92 -5.37 -7.31
CA VAL A 29 40.17 -6.08 -7.05
C VAL A 29 40.02 -7.57 -7.33
N GLY A 30 38.93 -8.20 -6.91
CA GLY A 30 38.65 -9.61 -7.20
C GLY A 30 38.54 -9.91 -8.70
N ILE A 31 37.83 -9.07 -9.46
CA ILE A 31 37.70 -9.18 -10.92
C ILE A 31 39.06 -9.00 -11.61
N ALA A 32 39.88 -8.03 -11.16
CA ALA A 32 41.22 -7.84 -11.68
C ALA A 32 42.12 -9.06 -11.45
N LEU A 33 42.03 -9.69 -10.27
CA LEU A 33 42.78 -10.93 -9.97
C LEU A 33 42.32 -12.10 -10.83
N VAL A 34 41.01 -12.29 -11.03
CA VAL A 34 40.50 -13.32 -11.96
C VAL A 34 41.00 -13.04 -13.38
N GLY A 35 40.98 -11.78 -13.82
CA GLY A 35 41.50 -11.37 -15.12
C GLY A 35 43.00 -11.66 -15.30
N LEU A 36 43.81 -11.43 -14.26
CA LEU A 36 45.23 -11.81 -14.25
C LEU A 36 45.40 -13.33 -14.31
N GLY A 37 44.59 -14.10 -13.58
CA GLY A 37 44.58 -15.56 -13.64
C GLY A 37 44.30 -16.09 -15.06
N VAL A 38 43.26 -15.58 -15.71
CA VAL A 38 42.93 -15.93 -17.11
C VAL A 38 44.04 -15.48 -18.06
N GLY A 39 44.59 -14.28 -17.85
CA GLY A 39 45.70 -13.73 -18.64
C GLY A 39 46.95 -14.62 -18.62
N THR A 40 47.26 -15.26 -17.48
CA THR A 40 48.39 -16.21 -17.41
C THR A 40 48.18 -17.47 -18.24
N ILE A 41 46.94 -17.94 -18.41
CA ILE A 41 46.60 -19.08 -19.26
C ILE A 41 46.64 -18.67 -20.74
N LEU A 42 46.06 -17.52 -21.08
CA LEU A 42 46.03 -17.02 -22.47
C LEU A 42 47.43 -16.74 -23.02
N TRP A 43 48.38 -16.32 -22.18
CA TRP A 43 49.77 -16.13 -22.58
C TRP A 43 50.46 -17.43 -23.02
N GLN A 44 49.98 -18.60 -22.57
CA GLN A 44 50.49 -19.89 -23.05
C GLN A 44 50.08 -20.19 -24.50
N VAL A 45 48.95 -19.63 -24.95
CA VAL A 45 48.35 -19.89 -26.26
C VAL A 45 48.77 -18.81 -27.27
N HIS A 46 48.89 -17.55 -26.84
CA HIS A 46 49.31 -16.42 -27.68
C HIS A 46 50.34 -15.54 -26.94
N PRO A 47 51.64 -15.63 -27.26
CA PRO A 47 52.67 -14.81 -26.64
C PRO A 47 52.59 -13.37 -27.17
N LEU A 48 51.67 -12.58 -26.62
CA LEU A 48 51.67 -11.13 -26.74
C LEU A 48 52.65 -10.51 -25.73
N SER A 49 53.07 -9.27 -26.00
CA SER A 49 54.12 -8.47 -25.32
C SER A 49 54.35 -8.74 -23.82
N PRO A 50 55.59 -8.70 -23.33
CA PRO A 50 55.94 -9.18 -22.00
C PRO A 50 55.30 -8.35 -20.88
N ILE A 51 54.42 -8.99 -20.10
CA ILE A 51 54.00 -8.46 -18.79
C ILE A 51 55.19 -8.66 -17.82
N PRO A 52 55.60 -7.66 -17.03
CA PRO A 52 56.75 -7.77 -16.14
C PRO A 52 56.61 -8.96 -15.16
N ARG A 53 57.63 -9.83 -15.13
CA ARG A 53 57.69 -11.08 -14.35
C ARG A 53 57.47 -10.91 -12.84
N ALA A 54 57.69 -9.69 -12.33
CA ALA A 54 57.47 -9.34 -10.92
C ALA A 54 55.97 -9.30 -10.55
N LEU A 55 55.08 -8.95 -11.49
CA LEU A 55 53.64 -8.84 -11.23
C LEU A 55 52.92 -10.20 -11.30
N SER A 56 53.54 -11.21 -11.92
CA SER A 56 52.91 -12.47 -12.29
C SER A 56 53.44 -13.68 -11.52
N LEU A 57 54.10 -13.50 -10.36
CA LEU A 57 54.58 -14.59 -9.50
C LEU A 57 55.40 -15.65 -10.27
N GLY A 58 56.34 -15.22 -11.12
CA GLY A 58 57.01 -16.07 -12.13
C GLY A 58 57.82 -17.29 -11.62
N PHE A 59 57.80 -17.60 -10.33
CA PHE A 59 58.42 -18.78 -9.73
C PHE A 59 57.54 -20.04 -9.82
N PHE A 60 56.22 -19.88 -9.98
CA PHE A 60 55.26 -20.99 -10.02
C PHE A 60 54.86 -21.38 -11.45
N PRO A 61 54.55 -22.67 -11.69
CA PRO A 61 54.06 -23.11 -12.98
C PRO A 61 52.76 -22.36 -13.34
N PRO A 62 52.50 -22.08 -14.63
CA PRO A 62 51.38 -21.24 -15.06
C PRO A 62 50.00 -21.70 -14.57
N TRP A 63 49.77 -23.02 -14.51
CA TRP A 63 48.52 -23.59 -14.01
C TRP A 63 48.30 -23.29 -12.51
N ALA A 64 49.36 -23.33 -11.70
CA ALA A 64 49.29 -23.07 -10.26
C ALA A 64 48.98 -21.59 -10.00
N ARG A 65 49.56 -20.69 -10.79
CA ARG A 65 49.27 -19.25 -10.71
C ARG A 65 47.83 -18.93 -11.07
N ALA A 66 47.34 -19.51 -12.16
CA ALA A 66 45.97 -19.33 -12.58
C ALA A 66 44.97 -19.80 -11.51
N LEU A 67 45.26 -20.92 -10.83
CA LEU A 67 44.45 -21.40 -9.71
C LEU A 67 44.49 -20.45 -8.52
N VAL A 68 45.66 -19.97 -8.11
CA VAL A 68 45.79 -19.05 -6.96
C VAL A 68 45.04 -17.74 -7.23
N PHE A 69 45.26 -17.13 -8.39
CA PHE A 69 44.59 -15.88 -8.77
C PHE A 69 43.09 -16.07 -9.00
N GLY A 70 42.70 -17.17 -9.63
CA GLY A 70 41.29 -17.52 -9.87
C GLY A 70 40.53 -17.74 -8.56
N LEU A 71 41.01 -18.62 -7.68
CA LEU A 71 40.34 -18.92 -6.42
C LEU A 71 40.28 -17.71 -5.48
N THR A 72 41.40 -16.97 -5.35
CA THR A 72 41.45 -15.78 -4.50
C THR A 72 40.55 -14.67 -5.06
N GLY A 73 40.59 -14.44 -6.37
CA GLY A 73 39.77 -13.44 -7.06
C GLY A 73 38.28 -13.76 -6.99
N SER A 74 37.88 -14.99 -7.29
CA SER A 74 36.49 -15.45 -7.14
C SER A 74 35.99 -15.36 -5.70
N GLY A 75 36.84 -15.72 -4.71
CA GLY A 75 36.50 -15.58 -3.30
C GLY A 75 36.23 -14.13 -2.90
N LEU A 76 37.08 -13.19 -3.34
CA LEU A 76 36.90 -11.74 -3.11
C LEU A 76 35.61 -11.22 -3.75
N VAL A 77 35.27 -11.68 -4.97
CA VAL A 77 34.04 -11.31 -5.67
C VAL A 77 32.81 -11.83 -4.91
N ILE A 78 32.79 -13.10 -4.50
CA ILE A 78 31.68 -13.71 -3.75
C ILE A 78 31.46 -12.99 -2.42
N VAL A 79 32.53 -12.73 -1.66
CA VAL A 79 32.45 -12.00 -0.39
C VAL A 79 31.97 -10.56 -0.61
N GLY A 80 32.46 -9.89 -1.66
CA GLY A 80 32.02 -8.56 -2.05
C GLY A 80 30.54 -8.49 -2.39
N LEU A 81 30.04 -9.44 -3.19
CA LEU A 81 28.61 -9.59 -3.53
C LEU A 81 27.74 -9.82 -2.29
N ALA A 82 28.12 -10.78 -1.44
CA ALA A 82 27.37 -11.11 -0.23
C ALA A 82 27.28 -9.92 0.74
N LYS A 83 28.39 -9.21 0.95
CA LYS A 83 28.41 -8.04 1.84
C LYS A 83 27.72 -6.82 1.23
N MET A 84 27.82 -6.61 -0.08
CA MET A 84 27.08 -5.56 -0.77
C MET A 84 25.57 -5.78 -0.65
N ASN A 85 25.09 -7.01 -0.90
CA ASN A 85 23.68 -7.35 -0.72
C ASN A 85 23.22 -7.12 0.72
N ARG A 86 24.03 -7.51 1.71
CA ARG A 86 23.73 -7.29 3.14
C ARG A 86 23.69 -5.80 3.51
N THR A 87 24.57 -4.95 2.97
CA THR A 87 24.57 -3.49 3.23
C THR A 87 23.40 -2.78 2.54
N LEU A 88 22.98 -3.24 1.36
CA LEU A 88 21.80 -2.67 0.68
C LEU A 88 20.50 -3.12 1.32
N LEU A 89 20.45 -4.35 1.85
CA LEU A 89 19.28 -4.90 2.53
C LEU A 89 19.24 -4.53 4.02
N SER A 90 20.31 -4.03 4.64
CA SER A 90 20.31 -3.70 6.07
C SER A 90 19.27 -2.65 6.49
N PRO A 91 18.96 -1.59 5.69
CA PRO A 91 17.86 -0.67 6.01
C PRO A 91 16.48 -1.34 5.93
N PHE A 92 16.35 -2.38 5.11
CA PHE A 92 15.12 -3.16 4.99
C PHE A 92 15.03 -4.28 6.03
N ALA A 93 16.17 -4.77 6.53
CA ALA A 93 16.25 -5.87 7.49
C ALA A 93 15.70 -5.48 8.88
N GLN A 94 15.89 -4.23 9.32
CA GLN A 94 15.38 -3.75 10.61
C GLN A 94 13.84 -3.63 10.67
N GLY A 95 13.15 -3.58 9.51
CA GLY A 95 11.68 -3.61 9.41
C GLY A 95 11.11 -4.87 8.73
N SER A 96 11.97 -5.78 8.26
CA SER A 96 11.57 -6.90 7.40
C SER A 96 10.58 -7.86 8.05
N GLY A 97 10.70 -8.14 9.35
CA GLY A 97 9.75 -9.00 10.06
C GLY A 97 8.34 -8.41 10.09
N GLN A 98 8.22 -7.11 10.38
CA GLN A 98 6.92 -6.42 10.41
C GLN A 98 6.32 -6.27 9.01
N VAL A 99 7.14 -5.97 8.00
CA VAL A 99 6.67 -5.84 6.61
C VAL A 99 6.27 -7.19 6.02
N VAL A 100 7.05 -8.25 6.25
CA VAL A 100 6.72 -9.61 5.78
C VAL A 100 5.46 -10.13 6.47
N GLU A 101 5.32 -9.91 7.78
CA GLU A 101 4.11 -10.27 8.51
C GLU A 101 2.89 -9.48 8.01
N ALA A 102 3.04 -8.18 7.75
CA ALA A 102 1.97 -7.36 7.15
C ALA A 102 1.58 -7.87 5.75
N LEU A 103 2.55 -8.23 4.91
CA LEU A 103 2.31 -8.82 3.59
C LEU A 103 1.65 -10.20 3.67
N TYR A 104 2.07 -11.04 4.61
CA TYR A 104 1.48 -12.37 4.83
C TYR A 104 0.02 -12.25 5.27
N ARG A 105 -0.26 -11.39 6.26
CA ARG A 105 -1.63 -11.09 6.71
C ARG A 105 -2.49 -10.51 5.59
N HIS A 106 -1.93 -9.63 4.77
CA HIS A 106 -2.63 -9.07 3.62
C HIS A 106 -3.06 -10.16 2.63
N ARG A 107 -2.13 -11.03 2.19
CA ARG A 107 -2.45 -12.17 1.31
C ARG A 107 -3.42 -13.16 1.94
N GLN A 108 -3.32 -13.39 3.25
CA GLN A 108 -4.22 -14.30 3.94
C GLN A 108 -5.67 -13.78 3.92
N ARG A 109 -5.88 -12.48 4.16
CA ARG A 109 -7.20 -11.85 4.10
C ARG A 109 -7.79 -11.84 2.70
N GLU A 110 -6.99 -11.69 1.65
CA GLU A 110 -7.43 -11.81 0.24
C GLU A 110 -7.97 -13.21 -0.07
N ARG A 111 -7.44 -14.24 0.57
CA ARG A 111 -7.92 -15.63 0.47
C ARG A 111 -8.97 -15.99 1.53
N GLY A 112 -9.41 -15.00 2.31
CA GLY A 112 -10.41 -15.18 3.36
C GLY A 112 -11.81 -15.51 2.80
N PRO A 113 -12.75 -15.91 3.67
CA PRO A 113 -14.12 -16.24 3.28
C PRO A 113 -14.81 -15.04 2.63
N LYS A 114 -15.71 -15.33 1.67
CA LYS A 114 -16.61 -14.33 1.09
C LYS A 114 -17.78 -14.11 2.03
N VAL A 115 -17.95 -12.88 2.51
CA VAL A 115 -18.98 -12.53 3.50
C VAL A 115 -19.87 -11.44 2.93
N VAL A 116 -21.18 -11.69 2.94
CA VAL A 116 -22.20 -10.68 2.62
C VAL A 116 -22.88 -10.27 3.91
N ALA A 117 -22.82 -8.99 4.25
CA ALA A 117 -23.48 -8.42 5.42
C ALA A 117 -24.61 -7.49 4.94
N ILE A 118 -25.81 -7.66 5.46
CA ILE A 118 -27.01 -6.91 5.05
C ILE A 118 -27.53 -6.15 6.26
N GLY A 119 -27.77 -4.84 6.12
CA GLY A 119 -28.32 -4.04 7.21
C GLY A 119 -28.19 -2.54 7.00
N GLY A 120 -27.99 -1.82 8.10
CA GLY A 120 -27.82 -0.38 8.14
C GLY A 120 -27.31 0.08 9.50
N GLY A 121 -27.23 1.39 9.68
CA GLY A 121 -26.86 2.03 10.93
C GLY A 121 -25.49 1.62 11.48
N HIS A 122 -25.37 1.72 12.79
CA HIS A 122 -24.10 1.52 13.50
C HIS A 122 -23.77 0.04 13.73
N GLY A 123 -24.79 -0.83 13.85
CA GLY A 123 -24.56 -2.26 14.04
C GLY A 123 -23.81 -2.87 12.86
N LEU A 124 -24.20 -2.53 11.63
CA LEU A 124 -23.50 -2.99 10.43
C LEU A 124 -22.06 -2.44 10.38
N SER A 125 -21.86 -1.15 10.63
CA SER A 125 -20.51 -0.55 10.56
C SER A 125 -19.57 -1.11 11.63
N THR A 126 -20.05 -1.39 12.84
CA THR A 126 -19.26 -2.07 13.89
C THR A 126 -18.88 -3.49 13.47
N LEU A 127 -19.82 -4.26 12.91
CA LEU A 127 -19.54 -5.60 12.39
C LEU A 127 -18.48 -5.58 11.29
N LEU A 128 -18.62 -4.69 10.31
CA LEU A 128 -17.69 -4.54 9.18
C LEU A 128 -16.26 -4.19 9.65
N ARG A 129 -16.14 -3.31 10.65
CA ARG A 129 -14.86 -2.92 11.25
C ARG A 129 -14.15 -4.10 11.92
N GLY A 130 -14.89 -5.04 12.50
CA GLY A 130 -14.34 -6.29 13.01
C GLY A 130 -13.97 -7.26 11.89
N LEU A 131 -14.86 -7.43 10.90
CA LEU A 131 -14.68 -8.39 9.81
C LEU A 131 -13.47 -8.09 8.91
N LYS A 132 -13.15 -6.80 8.66
CA LYS A 132 -12.00 -6.42 7.81
C LYS A 132 -10.65 -6.94 8.33
N ALA A 133 -10.57 -7.29 9.63
CA ALA A 133 -9.39 -7.89 10.20
C ALA A 133 -9.15 -9.35 9.73
N TYR A 134 -10.20 -10.02 9.23
CA TYR A 134 -10.19 -11.44 8.89
C TYR A 134 -10.31 -11.72 7.39
N THR A 135 -10.99 -10.87 6.63
CA THR A 135 -11.18 -11.04 5.18
C THR A 135 -11.31 -9.69 4.49
N THR A 136 -10.81 -9.57 3.25
CA THR A 136 -11.08 -8.41 2.38
C THR A 136 -12.26 -8.67 1.43
N ASN A 137 -12.79 -9.90 1.42
CA ASN A 137 -13.90 -10.33 0.55
C ASN A 137 -15.26 -10.04 1.19
N ILE A 138 -15.48 -8.77 1.55
CA ILE A 138 -16.69 -8.32 2.24
C ILE A 138 -17.58 -7.54 1.27
N THR A 139 -18.86 -7.87 1.21
CA THR A 139 -19.88 -7.07 0.52
C THR A 139 -20.95 -6.65 1.53
N ALA A 140 -21.07 -5.34 1.74
CA ALA A 140 -22.08 -4.73 2.60
C ALA A 140 -23.27 -4.26 1.74
N ILE A 141 -24.45 -4.82 1.97
CA ILE A 141 -25.71 -4.35 1.39
C ILE A 141 -26.39 -3.43 2.38
N VAL A 142 -26.51 -2.16 2.01
CA VAL A 142 -26.95 -1.09 2.92
C VAL A 142 -28.36 -0.62 2.58
N THR A 143 -29.20 -0.49 3.60
CA THR A 143 -30.53 0.11 3.46
C THR A 143 -30.46 1.56 2.98
N VAL A 144 -31.39 1.95 2.11
CA VAL A 144 -31.54 3.34 1.63
C VAL A 144 -32.82 4.00 2.16
N ALA A 145 -33.44 3.40 3.19
CA ALA A 145 -34.72 3.85 3.71
C ALA A 145 -34.61 4.95 4.79
N ASP A 146 -33.39 5.26 5.26
CA ASP A 146 -33.15 6.28 6.30
C ASP A 146 -33.66 7.67 5.88
N ASP A 147 -34.31 8.35 6.82
CA ASP A 147 -34.86 9.70 6.69
C ASP A 147 -34.45 10.62 7.86
N GLY A 148 -33.55 10.17 8.73
CA GLY A 148 -33.12 10.88 9.93
C GLY A 148 -31.94 11.85 9.74
N GLY A 149 -31.86 12.85 10.62
CA GLY A 149 -30.67 13.70 10.79
C GLY A 149 -30.17 14.41 9.53
N SER A 150 -28.85 14.46 9.36
CA SER A 150 -28.20 15.10 8.20
C SER A 150 -28.52 14.39 6.87
N SER A 151 -28.66 13.06 6.89
CA SER A 151 -29.01 12.26 5.70
C SER A 151 -30.41 12.61 5.21
N GLY A 152 -31.38 12.68 6.13
CA GLY A 152 -32.75 13.06 5.83
C GLY A 152 -32.92 14.49 5.34
N ARG A 153 -32.12 15.44 5.85
CA ARG A 153 -32.11 16.82 5.32
C ARG A 153 -31.62 16.88 3.87
N LEU A 154 -30.52 16.20 3.56
CA LEU A 154 -29.98 16.15 2.20
C LEU A 154 -30.93 15.43 1.24
N ARG A 155 -31.50 14.31 1.67
CA ARG A 155 -32.52 13.58 0.92
C ARG A 155 -33.72 14.46 0.54
N ARG A 156 -34.24 15.26 1.48
CA ARG A 156 -35.36 16.17 1.23
C ARG A 156 -34.98 17.38 0.37
N ALA A 157 -33.79 17.94 0.57
CA ALA A 157 -33.35 19.13 -0.15
C ALA A 157 -32.94 18.85 -1.60
N LEU A 158 -32.31 17.70 -1.86
CA LEU A 158 -31.65 17.39 -3.14
C LEU A 158 -32.25 16.16 -3.85
N GLY A 159 -33.20 15.45 -3.23
CA GLY A 159 -33.81 14.26 -3.82
C GLY A 159 -32.87 13.05 -3.95
N VAL A 160 -31.73 13.07 -3.27
CA VAL A 160 -30.72 12.00 -3.31
C VAL A 160 -31.03 10.86 -2.33
N LEU A 161 -30.46 9.66 -2.56
CA LEU A 161 -30.50 8.58 -1.58
C LEU A 161 -29.77 8.98 -0.29
N PRO A 162 -30.21 8.51 0.90
CA PRO A 162 -29.63 8.93 2.17
C PRO A 162 -28.17 8.44 2.29
N PRO A 163 -27.17 9.33 2.42
CA PRO A 163 -25.76 8.94 2.38
C PRO A 163 -25.22 8.40 3.72
N GLY A 164 -25.93 8.57 4.83
CA GLY A 164 -25.40 8.35 6.19
C GLY A 164 -24.93 6.93 6.49
N ASP A 165 -25.75 5.93 6.18
CA ASP A 165 -25.39 4.53 6.44
C ASP A 165 -24.25 4.06 5.53
N PHE A 166 -24.21 4.54 4.28
CA PHE A 166 -23.09 4.32 3.38
C PHE A 166 -21.81 4.94 3.91
N ARG A 167 -21.86 6.19 4.38
CA ARG A 167 -20.73 6.87 5.00
C ARG A 167 -20.15 6.03 6.14
N ASN A 168 -21.00 5.53 7.03
CA ASN A 168 -20.56 4.71 8.16
C ASN A 168 -19.91 3.39 7.71
N CYS A 169 -20.49 2.71 6.71
CA CYS A 169 -19.95 1.44 6.19
C CYS A 169 -18.62 1.64 5.44
N ILE A 170 -18.53 2.67 4.60
CA ILE A 170 -17.31 3.05 3.89
C ILE A 170 -16.21 3.37 4.90
N ALA A 171 -16.49 4.21 5.90
CA ALA A 171 -15.51 4.54 6.94
C ALA A 171 -15.11 3.31 7.77
N ALA A 172 -16.02 2.39 8.04
CA ALA A 172 -15.71 1.16 8.77
C ALA A 172 -14.76 0.23 8.02
N LEU A 173 -14.88 0.15 6.69
CA LEU A 173 -14.04 -0.69 5.84
C LEU A 173 -12.77 0.03 5.33
N ALA A 174 -12.67 1.34 5.51
CA ALA A 174 -11.47 2.13 5.25
C ALA A 174 -10.41 1.95 6.35
N ASP A 175 -9.21 2.48 6.11
CA ASP A 175 -8.17 2.56 7.14
C ASP A 175 -8.49 3.70 8.13
N ASP A 176 -8.55 3.37 9.42
CA ASP A 176 -9.00 4.28 10.47
C ASP A 176 -7.96 5.33 10.85
N GLU A 177 -6.68 5.04 10.62
CA GLU A 177 -5.57 5.95 10.94
C GLU A 177 -5.38 7.04 9.87
N ALA A 178 -5.96 6.84 8.68
CA ALA A 178 -5.84 7.78 7.58
C ALA A 178 -6.60 9.09 7.87
N LEU A 179 -5.92 10.24 7.66
CA LEU A 179 -6.52 11.57 7.79
C LEU A 179 -7.79 11.72 6.93
N THR A 180 -7.82 11.09 5.76
CA THR A 180 -9.00 11.08 4.87
C THR A 180 -10.22 10.46 5.51
N THR A 181 -10.06 9.36 6.27
CA THR A 181 -11.14 8.71 7.02
C THR A 181 -11.64 9.60 8.16
N GLN A 182 -10.73 10.27 8.87
CA GLN A 182 -11.11 11.22 9.93
C GLN A 182 -11.89 12.41 9.37
N LEU A 183 -11.44 12.98 8.26
CA LEU A 183 -12.15 14.05 7.56
C LEU A 183 -13.51 13.58 7.07
N PHE A 184 -13.60 12.37 6.54
CA PHE A 184 -14.86 11.78 6.08
C PHE A 184 -15.89 11.64 7.19
N GLN A 185 -15.45 11.36 8.42
CA GLN A 185 -16.30 11.26 9.61
C GLN A 185 -16.57 12.61 10.29
N TYR A 186 -15.93 13.70 9.83
CA TYR A 186 -16.10 15.02 10.42
C TYR A 186 -17.57 15.47 10.36
N ARG A 187 -18.01 16.06 11.47
CA ARG A 187 -19.31 16.70 11.61
C ARG A 187 -19.10 18.16 11.95
N PHE A 188 -19.68 19.03 11.15
CA PHE A 188 -19.64 20.47 11.40
C PHE A 188 -20.36 20.76 12.72
N PRO A 189 -19.71 21.50 13.66
CA PRO A 189 -20.35 21.90 14.90
C PRO A 189 -21.56 22.77 14.59
N THR A 190 -22.58 22.72 15.44
CA THR A 190 -23.75 23.59 15.32
C THR A 190 -23.38 24.94 15.92
N ALA A 191 -23.17 25.95 15.07
CA ALA A 191 -22.96 27.32 15.52
C ALA A 191 -24.32 28.02 15.67
N THR A 192 -24.49 28.82 16.71
CA THR A 192 -25.67 29.67 16.86
C THR A 192 -25.63 30.81 15.84
N GLY A 193 -26.07 30.56 14.59
CA GLY A 193 -26.34 31.66 13.65
C GLY A 193 -26.23 31.39 12.15
N GLU A 194 -25.57 30.32 11.68
CA GLU A 194 -25.38 30.09 10.22
C GLU A 194 -25.96 28.74 9.74
N ALA A 195 -27.17 28.81 9.17
CA ALA A 195 -27.99 27.66 8.80
C ALA A 195 -27.45 26.74 7.67
N GLY A 196 -26.24 27.01 7.13
CA GLY A 196 -25.74 26.34 5.92
C GLY A 196 -25.17 24.94 6.17
N LEU A 197 -24.20 24.82 7.08
CA LEU A 197 -23.45 23.58 7.32
C LEU A 197 -23.74 22.94 8.69
N ASP A 198 -24.56 23.58 9.50
CA ASP A 198 -24.80 23.19 10.88
C ASP A 198 -25.25 21.72 11.03
N GLY A 199 -24.44 20.96 11.76
CA GLY A 199 -24.68 19.55 12.03
C GLY A 199 -24.61 18.63 10.82
N HIS A 200 -24.22 19.12 9.63
CA HIS A 200 -23.93 18.27 8.48
C HIS A 200 -22.65 17.47 8.72
N SER A 201 -22.59 16.29 8.10
CA SER A 201 -21.36 15.52 8.03
C SER A 201 -20.66 15.78 6.72
N PHE A 202 -19.35 16.02 6.76
CA PHE A 202 -18.56 16.17 5.55
C PHE A 202 -18.68 14.95 4.64
N GLY A 203 -18.61 13.72 5.17
CA GLY A 203 -18.78 12.52 4.36
C GLY A 203 -20.14 12.40 3.67
N ASN A 204 -21.22 12.90 4.30
CA ASN A 204 -22.53 12.95 3.65
C ASN A 204 -22.53 13.93 2.46
N LEU A 205 -21.95 15.11 2.65
CA LEU A 205 -21.80 16.12 1.59
C LEU A 205 -20.90 15.60 0.47
N PHE A 206 -19.81 14.92 0.82
CA PHE A 206 -18.89 14.30 -0.12
C PHE A 206 -19.59 13.25 -0.99
N ILE A 207 -20.30 12.29 -0.39
CA ILE A 207 -21.06 11.27 -1.16
C ILE A 207 -22.11 11.94 -2.05
N THR A 208 -22.79 12.96 -1.54
CA THR A 208 -23.82 13.68 -2.29
C THR A 208 -23.23 14.40 -3.50
N ALA A 209 -22.14 15.14 -3.31
CA ALA A 209 -21.42 15.80 -4.40
C ALA A 209 -20.87 14.78 -5.41
N MET A 210 -20.34 13.65 -4.95
CA MET A 210 -19.91 12.56 -5.82
C MET A 210 -21.08 12.00 -6.65
N ALA A 211 -22.29 11.90 -6.09
CA ALA A 211 -23.48 11.47 -6.82
C ALA A 211 -23.89 12.46 -7.91
N GLU A 212 -23.81 13.77 -7.64
CA GLU A 212 -24.05 14.80 -8.65
C GLU A 212 -22.99 14.78 -9.77
N VAL A 213 -21.70 14.68 -9.41
CA VAL A 213 -20.60 14.67 -10.38
C VAL A 213 -20.62 13.41 -11.25
N THR A 214 -20.91 12.25 -10.67
CA THR A 214 -20.93 10.97 -11.41
C THR A 214 -22.25 10.70 -12.13
N GLY A 215 -23.32 11.44 -11.81
CA GLY A 215 -24.67 11.22 -12.31
C GLY A 215 -25.32 9.92 -11.83
N SER A 216 -24.71 9.19 -10.89
CA SER A 216 -25.23 7.93 -10.36
C SER A 216 -24.77 7.71 -8.93
N PHE A 217 -25.73 7.47 -8.03
CA PHE A 217 -25.43 7.18 -6.63
C PHE A 217 -24.56 5.93 -6.46
N GLU A 218 -24.82 4.87 -7.24
CA GLU A 218 -24.00 3.65 -7.22
C GLU A 218 -22.55 3.94 -7.58
N ARG A 219 -22.31 4.71 -8.66
CA ARG A 219 -20.96 5.12 -9.05
C ARG A 219 -20.31 6.00 -7.99
N ALA A 220 -21.07 6.89 -7.36
CA ALA A 220 -20.57 7.72 -6.27
C ALA A 220 -20.09 6.89 -5.07
N ILE A 221 -20.83 5.86 -4.67
CA ILE A 221 -20.40 4.94 -3.60
C ILE A 221 -19.12 4.21 -4.00
N LEU A 222 -19.04 3.73 -5.25
CA LEU A 222 -17.88 3.02 -5.76
C LEU A 222 -16.63 3.90 -5.80
N GLU A 223 -16.73 5.12 -6.34
CA GLU A 223 -15.61 6.05 -6.39
C GLU A 223 -15.23 6.59 -5.00
N SER A 224 -16.22 6.84 -4.12
CA SER A 224 -15.95 7.22 -2.71
C SER A 224 -15.18 6.11 -1.98
N SER A 225 -15.53 4.84 -2.23
CA SER A 225 -14.84 3.68 -1.66
C SER A 225 -13.39 3.58 -2.15
N ARG A 226 -13.12 3.93 -3.42
CA ARG A 226 -11.75 3.99 -3.96
C ARG A 226 -10.92 5.10 -3.35
N VAL A 227 -11.47 6.30 -3.21
CA VAL A 227 -10.78 7.45 -2.58
C VAL A 227 -10.34 7.12 -1.15
N LEU A 228 -11.15 6.35 -0.43
CA LEU A 228 -10.88 5.95 0.96
C LEU A 228 -10.18 4.59 1.09
N ALA A 229 -9.73 3.99 -0.02
CA ALA A 229 -9.02 2.70 -0.05
C ALA A 229 -9.73 1.60 0.78
N VAL A 230 -11.05 1.50 0.60
CA VAL A 230 -11.92 0.55 1.32
C VAL A 230 -11.56 -0.91 1.03
N GLN A 231 -11.52 -1.74 2.08
CA GLN A 231 -11.34 -3.19 1.99
C GLN A 231 -12.69 -3.91 1.91
N GLY A 232 -13.22 -4.04 0.69
CA GLY A 232 -14.51 -4.68 0.42
C GLY A 232 -15.36 -3.84 -0.53
N GLN A 233 -16.66 -4.11 -0.53
CA GLN A 233 -17.64 -3.43 -1.37
C GLN A 233 -18.83 -2.98 -0.53
N VAL A 234 -19.33 -1.78 -0.81
CA VAL A 234 -20.57 -1.25 -0.23
C VAL A 234 -21.54 -1.01 -1.37
N ILE A 235 -22.72 -1.61 -1.30
CA ILE A 235 -23.75 -1.53 -2.35
C ILE A 235 -25.11 -1.16 -1.74
N PRO A 236 -25.93 -0.36 -2.45
CA PRO A 236 -27.26 -0.03 -1.99
C PRO A 236 -28.21 -1.22 -2.15
N SER A 237 -29.14 -1.38 -1.20
CA SER A 237 -30.24 -2.34 -1.28
C SER A 237 -31.19 -2.10 -2.46
N THR A 238 -31.32 -0.84 -2.88
CA THR A 238 -32.06 -0.44 -4.09
C THR A 238 -31.55 0.91 -4.60
N LEU A 239 -31.68 1.13 -5.91
CA LEU A 239 -31.35 2.42 -6.55
C LEU A 239 -32.51 3.44 -6.46
N ARG A 240 -33.67 3.02 -5.96
CA ARG A 240 -34.86 3.87 -5.83
C ARG A 240 -34.96 4.46 -4.44
N SER A 241 -35.47 5.68 -4.35
CA SER A 241 -35.88 6.27 -3.07
C SER A 241 -37.06 5.46 -2.52
N VAL A 242 -36.92 4.92 -1.32
CA VAL A 242 -37.96 4.14 -0.63
C VAL A 242 -38.18 4.66 0.78
N THR A 243 -39.39 4.52 1.28
CA THR A 243 -39.77 4.93 2.64
C THR A 243 -40.14 3.69 3.44
N LEU A 244 -39.55 3.55 4.63
CA LEU A 244 -39.93 2.50 5.55
C LEU A 244 -41.26 2.85 6.21
N VAL A 245 -42.20 1.90 6.25
CA VAL A 245 -43.52 2.06 6.88
C VAL A 245 -43.70 0.94 7.90
N GLY A 246 -44.29 1.27 9.04
CA GLY A 246 -44.67 0.30 10.08
C GLY A 246 -46.19 0.25 10.23
N ASP A 247 -46.75 -0.96 10.22
CA ASP A 247 -48.15 -1.18 10.59
C ASP A 247 -48.24 -1.49 12.09
N LEU A 248 -49.09 -0.75 12.80
CA LEU A 248 -49.24 -0.82 14.25
C LEU A 248 -50.56 -1.52 14.57
N ARG A 249 -50.49 -2.67 15.25
CA ARG A 249 -51.70 -3.30 15.79
C ARG A 249 -52.23 -2.46 16.95
N ALA A 250 -53.45 -1.95 16.82
CA ALA A 250 -54.14 -1.31 17.94
C ALA A 250 -54.41 -2.36 19.03
N GLU A 251 -53.99 -2.09 20.27
CA GLU A 251 -54.49 -2.85 21.41
C GLU A 251 -55.98 -2.51 21.59
N PRO A 252 -56.86 -3.51 21.80
CA PRO A 252 -58.25 -3.24 22.12
C PRO A 252 -58.28 -2.43 23.42
N VAL A 253 -58.78 -1.20 23.33
CA VAL A 253 -59.04 -0.34 24.48
C VAL A 253 -59.89 -1.13 25.45
N GLY A 254 -59.30 -1.47 26.60
CA GLY A 254 -60.02 -2.13 27.68
C GLY A 254 -61.24 -1.30 28.04
N VAL A 255 -62.42 -1.89 27.85
CA VAL A 255 -63.69 -1.38 28.35
C VAL A 255 -63.62 -1.48 29.87
N ASN A 256 -63.33 -0.37 30.54
CA ASN A 256 -63.62 -0.19 31.96
C ASN A 256 -65.05 0.33 32.10
#